data_AF-A0A238JS82-F1
#
_entry.id   AF-A0A238JS82-F1
#
_cell.length_a   1.000
_cell.length_b   1.000
_cell.length_c   1.000
_cell.angle_alpha   90.00
_cell.angle_beta   90.00
_cell.angle_gamma   90.00
#
_symmetry.space_group_name_H-M   'P 1'
#
loop_
_entity.id
_entity.type
_entity.pdbx_description
1 polymer ?
#
loop_
_entity_poly.entity_id
_entity_poly.type
_entity_poly.pdbx_seq_one_letter_code
_entity_poly.pdbx_strand_id
1 'polypeptide(L)'
;MFRFLLPAVLFVGACGVESGSRPEAVLLERDRVTVSMSSGWPCLGFRTAETRTADGWAGRLEGCPDAYAYKVTLQKGSNPVRTVLVEVLGALGGEDLLRPAALVEITSDRNRVYRFRTP
;
A
#
# COMPACT_ATOMS: atom_id res chain seq x y z
N MET A 1 -32.11 -48.15 31.82
CA MET A 1 -30.93 -47.45 32.36
C MET A 1 -30.11 -46.92 31.20
N PHE A 2 -29.91 -45.60 31.20
CA PHE A 2 -29.36 -44.76 30.15
C PHE A 2 -27.84 -45.01 29.95
N ARG A 3 -27.37 -45.15 28.71
CA ARG A 3 -26.03 -44.69 28.30
C ARG A 3 -25.82 -44.75 26.78
N PHE A 4 -26.41 -43.77 26.11
CA PHE A 4 -25.89 -43.20 24.87
C PHE A 4 -24.44 -42.73 25.11
N LEU A 5 -23.49 -43.17 24.30
CA LEU A 5 -22.17 -42.55 24.18
C LEU A 5 -21.88 -42.34 22.69
N LEU A 6 -22.40 -41.23 22.18
CA LEU A 6 -21.96 -40.62 20.92
C LEU A 6 -20.45 -40.34 21.02
N PRO A 7 -19.62 -40.72 20.03
CA PRO A 7 -18.31 -40.14 19.89
C PRO A 7 -18.51 -38.68 19.44
N ALA A 8 -18.21 -37.75 20.33
CA ALA A 8 -18.24 -36.33 20.09
C ALA A 8 -17.26 -35.98 18.95
N VAL A 9 -17.84 -35.62 17.81
CA VAL A 9 -17.15 -35.06 16.65
C VAL A 9 -16.60 -33.68 17.07
N LEU A 10 -15.33 -33.64 17.45
CA LEU A 10 -14.57 -32.40 17.65
C LEU A 10 -14.21 -31.82 16.28
N PHE A 11 -15.17 -31.13 15.63
CA PHE A 11 -14.85 -30.16 14.57
C PHE A 11 -14.19 -28.95 15.23
N VAL A 12 -12.87 -29.01 15.40
CA VAL A 12 -12.08 -27.83 15.70
C VAL A 12 -12.08 -26.98 14.43
N GLY A 13 -12.91 -25.94 14.42
CA GLY A 13 -12.89 -24.91 13.40
C GLY A 13 -11.49 -24.28 13.37
N ALA A 14 -10.71 -24.63 12.35
CA ALA A 14 -9.44 -23.99 12.06
C ALA A 14 -9.72 -22.52 11.72
N CYS A 15 -9.71 -21.65 12.73
CA CYS A 15 -9.52 -20.23 12.50
C CYS A 15 -8.12 -20.08 11.92
N GLY A 16 -8.06 -19.98 10.59
CA GLY A 16 -6.82 -19.78 9.86
C GLY A 16 -6.13 -18.51 10.36
N VAL A 17 -5.06 -18.70 11.13
CA VAL A 17 -4.20 -17.61 11.58
C VAL A 17 -3.67 -16.93 10.31
N GLU A 18 -4.04 -15.67 10.11
CA GLU A 18 -3.57 -14.85 8.99
C GLU A 18 -2.08 -14.55 9.24
N SER A 19 -1.22 -15.43 8.74
CA SER A 19 0.23 -15.41 8.97
C SER A 19 1.00 -14.46 8.02
N GLY A 20 0.29 -13.61 7.27
CA GLY A 20 0.90 -12.69 6.32
C GLY A 20 1.14 -11.32 6.95
N SER A 21 2.29 -10.72 6.69
CA SER A 21 2.55 -9.35 7.13
C SER A 21 1.66 -8.37 6.36
N ARG A 22 0.91 -7.53 7.06
CA ARG A 22 0.03 -6.54 6.44
C ARG A 22 0.72 -5.18 6.29
N PRO A 23 0.47 -4.41 5.21
CA PRO A 23 0.87 -3.01 5.12
C PRO A 23 0.11 -2.17 6.15
N GLU A 24 0.81 -1.33 6.91
CA GLU A 24 0.23 -0.45 7.93
C GLU A 24 0.37 1.03 7.57
N ALA A 25 1.49 1.42 6.98
CA ALA A 25 1.72 2.79 6.52
C ALA A 25 2.53 2.82 5.23
N VAL A 26 2.40 3.92 4.47
CA VAL A 26 3.13 4.14 3.23
C VAL A 26 3.73 5.53 3.24
N LEU A 27 5.03 5.62 3.00
CA LEU A 27 5.76 6.84 2.71
C LEU A 27 6.08 6.86 1.23
N LEU A 28 5.58 7.87 0.52
CA LEU A 28 5.85 8.07 -0.89
C LEU A 28 6.83 9.21 -1.09
N GLU A 29 7.90 8.91 -1.81
CA GLU A 29 8.93 9.85 -2.22
C GLU A 29 8.95 9.93 -3.76
N ARG A 30 9.84 10.78 -4.30
CA ARG A 30 9.87 11.09 -5.74
C ARG A 30 10.21 9.85 -6.59
N ASP A 31 11.08 8.99 -6.10
CA ASP A 31 11.67 7.84 -6.79
C ASP A 31 11.43 6.50 -6.08
N ARG A 32 10.82 6.51 -4.90
CA ARG A 32 10.58 5.31 -4.11
C ARG A 32 9.28 5.36 -3.31
N VAL A 33 8.75 4.18 -3.01
CA VAL A 33 7.70 3.98 -2.02
C VAL A 33 8.24 3.07 -0.92
N THR A 34 8.08 3.51 0.32
CA THR A 34 8.47 2.76 1.51
C THR A 34 7.19 2.35 2.25
N VAL A 35 7.01 1.05 2.45
CA VAL A 35 5.84 0.47 3.09
C VAL A 35 6.25 -0.08 4.44
N SER A 36 5.67 0.47 5.51
CA SER A 36 5.80 -0.08 6.84
C SER A 36 4.84 -1.25 7.02
N MET A 37 5.38 -2.40 7.38
CA MET A 37 4.61 -3.64 7.53
C MET A 37 4.38 -3.97 9.01
N SER A 38 3.32 -4.70 9.32
CA SER A 38 3.00 -5.16 10.69
C SER A 38 4.08 -6.04 11.32
N SER A 39 4.92 -6.67 10.49
CA SER A 39 6.08 -7.46 10.94
C SER A 39 7.26 -6.58 11.40
N GLY A 40 7.17 -5.26 11.27
CA GLY A 40 8.25 -4.31 11.57
C GLY A 40 9.30 -4.17 10.47
N TRP A 41 9.26 -5.01 9.42
CA TRP A 41 10.16 -4.93 8.28
C TRP A 41 9.64 -3.96 7.22
N PRO A 42 10.40 -2.94 6.82
CA PRO A 42 10.00 -2.07 5.72
C PRO A 42 10.15 -2.79 4.38
N CYS A 43 9.15 -2.66 3.51
CA CYS A 43 9.20 -3.08 2.11
C CYS A 43 9.43 -1.86 1.21
N LEU A 44 10.25 -1.99 0.16
CA LEU A 44 10.61 -0.90 -0.74
C LEU A 44 10.12 -1.15 -2.17
N GLY A 45 9.60 -0.13 -2.85
CA GLY A 45 9.30 -0.18 -4.27
C GLY A 45 9.96 0.99 -4.99
N PHE A 46 10.70 0.72 -6.07
CA PHE A 46 11.48 1.74 -6.78
C PHE A 46 10.84 2.16 -8.09
N ARG A 47 10.95 3.45 -8.41
CA ARG A 47 10.56 4.02 -9.70
C ARG A 47 11.75 4.01 -10.66
N THR A 48 11.85 2.93 -11.43
CA THR A 48 12.85 2.70 -12.48
C THR A 48 12.25 2.88 -13.89
N ALA A 49 13.00 2.62 -14.95
CA ALA A 49 12.46 2.68 -16.32
C ALA A 49 11.44 1.56 -16.58
N GLU A 50 11.65 0.40 -15.96
CA GLU A 50 10.88 -0.85 -16.14
C GLU A 50 9.56 -0.83 -15.39
N THR A 51 9.51 -0.10 -14.28
CA THR A 51 8.32 0.00 -13.41
C THR A 51 7.39 1.14 -13.82
N ARG A 52 7.79 2.02 -14.74
CA ARG A 52 6.96 3.15 -15.19
C ARG A 52 5.68 2.67 -15.88
N THR A 53 4.60 3.37 -15.61
CA THR A 53 3.30 3.19 -16.25
C THR A 53 2.80 4.54 -16.78
N ALA A 54 1.67 4.55 -17.50
CA ALA A 54 1.10 5.78 -18.06
C ALA A 54 0.81 6.86 -16.99
N ASP A 55 0.37 6.44 -15.80
CA ASP A 55 -0.14 7.33 -14.75
C ASP A 55 0.69 7.26 -13.45
N GLY A 56 1.86 6.63 -13.47
CA GLY A 56 2.69 6.44 -12.29
C GLY A 56 3.70 5.32 -12.47
N TRP A 57 3.78 4.39 -11.51
CA TRP A 57 4.67 3.24 -11.60
C TRP A 57 4.13 2.04 -10.80
N ALA A 58 4.51 0.84 -11.19
CA ALA A 58 4.08 -0.41 -10.58
C ALA A 58 5.21 -1.44 -10.63
N GLY A 59 5.23 -2.34 -9.66
CA GLY A 59 6.27 -3.36 -9.57
C GLY A 59 6.03 -4.33 -8.43
N ARG A 60 7.11 -4.93 -7.95
CA ARG A 60 7.09 -5.74 -6.72
C ARG A 60 7.91 -5.05 -5.64
N LEU A 61 7.46 -5.18 -4.40
CA LEU A 61 8.18 -4.73 -3.24
C LEU A 61 9.40 -5.63 -3.02
N GLU A 62 10.48 -5.01 -2.61
CA GLU A 62 11.79 -5.59 -2.37
C GLU A 62 12.25 -5.28 -0.94
N GLY A 63 13.28 -5.98 -0.46
CA GLY A 63 13.84 -5.75 0.87
C GLY A 63 12.98 -6.26 2.03
N CYS A 64 11.94 -7.05 1.75
CA CYS A 64 11.10 -7.69 2.74
C CYS A 64 10.84 -9.16 2.43
N PRO A 65 10.39 -9.97 3.41
CA PRO A 65 10.23 -11.42 3.25
C PRO A 65 9.29 -11.82 2.11
N ASP A 66 8.27 -11.00 1.86
CA ASP A 66 7.23 -11.24 0.87
C ASP A 66 7.26 -10.16 -0.21
N ALA A 67 7.49 -10.56 -1.46
CA ALA A 67 7.51 -9.62 -2.58
C ALA A 67 6.08 -9.25 -3.01
N TYR A 68 5.42 -8.32 -2.32
CA TYR A 68 4.06 -7.87 -2.67
C TYR A 68 4.03 -7.07 -3.97
N ALA A 69 2.96 -7.20 -4.76
CA ALA A 69 2.79 -6.32 -5.91
C ALA A 69 2.33 -4.94 -5.45
N TYR A 70 2.85 -3.88 -6.06
CA TYR A 70 2.43 -2.52 -5.74
C TYR A 70 2.15 -1.72 -7.01
N LYS A 71 1.27 -0.73 -6.89
CA LYS A 71 0.94 0.23 -7.94
C LYS A 71 0.79 1.62 -7.33
N VAL A 72 1.52 2.58 -7.86
CA VAL A 72 1.38 3.99 -7.54
C VAL A 72 0.72 4.69 -8.72
N THR A 73 -0.39 5.36 -8.46
CA THR A 73 -1.12 6.18 -9.43
C THR A 73 -1.07 7.63 -8.98
N LEU A 74 -0.43 8.47 -9.78
CA LEU A 74 -0.36 9.92 -9.54
C LEU A 74 -1.70 10.53 -9.92
N GLN A 75 -2.39 11.15 -8.96
CA GLN A 75 -3.67 11.80 -9.25
C GLN A 75 -3.41 13.16 -9.90
N LYS A 76 -3.71 13.27 -11.20
CA LYS A 76 -3.77 14.56 -11.89
C LYS A 76 -5.06 15.28 -11.47
N GLY A 77 -4.94 16.19 -10.51
CA GLY A 77 -5.92 17.25 -10.26
C GLY A 77 -7.26 16.80 -9.69
N SER A 78 -7.44 16.98 -8.38
CA SER A 78 -8.77 16.92 -7.74
C SER A 78 -8.96 17.93 -6.61
N ASN A 79 -8.16 19.00 -6.58
CA ASN A 79 -8.41 20.12 -5.68
C ASN A 79 -8.24 21.47 -6.40
N PRO A 80 -9.33 22.13 -6.84
CA PRO A 80 -9.25 23.43 -7.50
C PRO A 80 -8.62 24.52 -6.62
N VAL A 81 -8.70 24.36 -5.28
CA VAL A 81 -7.98 25.23 -4.33
C VAL A 81 -6.46 25.09 -4.50
N ARG A 82 -5.96 23.90 -4.86
CA ARG A 82 -4.53 23.64 -5.07
C ARG A 82 -4.02 24.30 -6.35
N THR A 83 -4.80 24.38 -7.43
CA THR A 83 -4.41 25.10 -8.66
C THR A 83 -4.15 26.59 -8.39
N VAL A 84 -5.06 27.24 -7.67
CA VAL A 84 -4.92 28.65 -7.28
C VAL A 84 -3.75 28.85 -6.32
N LEU A 85 -3.53 27.92 -5.39
CA LEU A 85 -2.41 27.99 -4.46
C LEU A 85 -1.05 27.75 -5.14
N VAL A 86 -0.97 26.89 -6.16
CA VAL A 86 0.25 26.66 -6.97
C VAL A 86 0.63 27.93 -7.74
N GLU A 87 -0.34 28.64 -8.32
CA GLU A 87 -0.08 29.91 -9.01
C GLU A 87 0.43 31.00 -8.06
N VAL A 88 -0.13 31.07 -6.85
CA VAL A 88 0.27 32.07 -5.84
C VAL A 88 1.59 31.71 -5.14
N LEU A 89 1.84 30.44 -4.81
CA LEU A 89 3.05 29.97 -4.11
C LEU A 89 4.23 29.74 -5.07
N GLY A 90 3.98 29.46 -6.35
CA GLY A 90 5.01 29.40 -7.38
C GLY A 90 5.71 30.75 -7.58
N ALA A 91 4.98 31.86 -7.40
CA ALA A 91 5.55 33.21 -7.40
C ALA A 91 6.42 33.52 -6.16
N LEU A 92 6.34 32.69 -5.10
CA LEU A 92 7.02 32.87 -3.81
C LEU A 92 8.11 31.81 -3.53
N GLY A 93 8.44 30.94 -4.50
CA GLY A 93 9.50 29.93 -4.38
C GLY A 93 9.13 28.69 -3.53
N GLY A 94 7.84 28.40 -3.37
CA GLY A 94 7.33 27.28 -2.54
C GLY A 94 7.19 25.93 -3.26
N GLU A 95 8.07 25.60 -4.20
CA GLU A 95 7.95 24.42 -5.09
C GLU A 95 7.97 23.07 -4.36
N ASP A 96 8.50 23.02 -3.13
CA ASP A 96 8.67 21.80 -2.33
C ASP A 96 7.45 21.43 -1.44
N LEU A 97 6.44 22.31 -1.36
CA LEU A 97 5.24 22.10 -0.52
C LEU A 97 4.14 21.31 -1.23
N LEU A 98 4.35 20.94 -2.49
CA LEU A 98 3.33 20.35 -3.37
C LEU A 98 3.65 18.89 -3.71
N ARG A 99 3.78 18.04 -2.69
CA ARG A 99 3.88 16.58 -2.91
C ARG A 99 2.67 16.12 -3.73
N PRO A 100 2.87 15.36 -4.82
CA PRO A 100 1.78 14.92 -5.67
C PRO A 100 0.90 13.94 -4.90
N ALA A 101 -0.38 14.28 -4.76
CA ALA A 101 -1.37 13.37 -4.23
C ALA A 101 -1.38 12.10 -5.10
N ALA A 102 -1.12 10.95 -4.47
CA ALA A 102 -1.04 9.69 -5.15
C ALA A 102 -1.85 8.64 -4.41
N LEU A 103 -2.34 7.67 -5.17
CA LEU A 103 -2.93 6.45 -4.65
C LEU A 103 -1.88 5.34 -4.75
N VAL A 104 -1.53 4.76 -3.61
CA VAL A 104 -0.69 3.56 -3.54
C VAL A 104 -1.59 2.37 -3.26
N GLU A 105 -1.61 1.41 -4.17
CA GLU A 105 -2.27 0.12 -4.02
C GLU A 105 -1.21 -0.96 -3.80
N ILE A 106 -1.42 -1.80 -2.78
CA ILE A 106 -0.54 -2.93 -2.46
C ILE A 106 -1.39 -4.20 -2.49
N THR A 107 -1.01 -5.15 -3.33
CA THR A 107 -1.70 -6.43 -3.49
C THR A 107 -0.93 -7.53 -2.79
N SER A 108 -1.59 -8.16 -1.81
CA SER A 108 -1.06 -9.29 -1.07
C SER A 108 -1.00 -10.57 -1.93
N ASP A 109 -0.19 -11.53 -1.49
CA ASP A 109 -0.17 -12.92 -1.95
C ASP A 109 -1.55 -13.59 -2.08
N ARG A 110 -2.49 -13.24 -1.19
CA ARG A 110 -3.88 -13.69 -1.18
C ARG A 110 -4.82 -12.79 -1.99
N ASN A 111 -4.27 -11.97 -2.89
CA ASN A 111 -5.00 -11.03 -3.74
C ASN A 111 -5.80 -9.97 -2.96
N ARG A 112 -5.43 -9.70 -1.70
CA ARG A 112 -6.01 -8.60 -0.90
C ARG A 112 -5.38 -7.28 -1.32
N VAL A 113 -6.22 -6.27 -1.59
CA VAL A 113 -5.75 -4.94 -2.03
C VAL A 113 -5.87 -3.94 -0.88
N TYR A 114 -4.73 -3.40 -0.47
CA TYR A 114 -4.62 -2.30 0.48
C TYR A 114 -4.44 -0.98 -0.27
N ARG A 115 -5.12 0.08 0.16
CA ARG A 115 -5.11 1.38 -0.52
C ARG A 115 -4.70 2.49 0.44
N PHE A 116 -3.67 3.23 0.06
CA PHE A 116 -3.14 4.35 0.82
C PHE A 116 -3.18 5.61 -0.05
N ARG A 117 -3.76 6.68 0.48
CA ARG A 117 -3.73 8.00 -0.16
C ARG A 117 -2.61 8.80 0.47
N THR A 118 -1.70 9.31 -0.35
CA THR A 118 -0.64 10.21 0.10
C THR A 118 -1.04 11.66 -0.13
N PRO A 119 -0.67 12.58 0.77
CA PRO A 119 -0.99 14.00 0.66
C PRO A 119 -0.33 14.67 -0.54
#